data_AF-A0A9E6EVY9-F1
#
_entry.id   AF-A0A9E6EVY9-F1
#
_cell.length_a   1.000
_cell.length_b   1.000
_cell.length_c   1.000
_cell.angle_alpha   90.00
_cell.angle_beta   90.00
_cell.angle_gamma   90.00
#
_symmetry.space_group_name_H-M   'P 1'
#
loop_
_entity.id
_entity.type
_entity.pdbx_description
1 polymer ?
#
loop_
_entity_poly.entity_id
_entity_poly.type
_entity_poly.pdbx_seq_one_letter_code
_entity_poly.pdbx_strand_id
1 'polypeptide(L)'
;MKELLDKISSYNLFNYLLPGILFVYFSKQFTDYNFIQDNDFIGAFLYYFIGMVISRFGSLFIDPTLKKISFLKFSDYKSFVSASKKDDKIELFSEVNNTYRTITAMFVILFPDSDIRKTDIFPGQSGLPRWRHLSDHACPIC
;
A
#
# COMPACT_ATOMS: atom_id res chain seq x y z
N MET A 1 26.00 -9.47 1.63
CA MET A 1 24.81 -8.60 1.88
C MET A 1 25.15 -7.12 1.71
N LYS A 2 26.21 -6.58 2.32
CA LYS A 2 26.60 -5.16 2.15
C LYS A 2 26.78 -4.75 0.67
N GLU A 3 27.57 -5.47 -0.12
CA GLU A 3 27.77 -5.11 -1.54
C GLU A 3 26.49 -5.14 -2.42
N LEU A 4 25.49 -5.97 -2.08
CA LEU A 4 24.20 -5.98 -2.78
C LEU A 4 23.31 -4.82 -2.31
N LEU A 5 23.36 -4.49 -1.02
CA LEU A 5 22.69 -3.33 -0.41
C LEU A 5 23.38 -2.01 -0.74
N ASP A 6 24.64 -2.01 -1.17
CA ASP A 6 25.35 -0.82 -1.64
C ASP A 6 25.05 -0.58 -3.14
N LYS A 7 24.73 -1.64 -3.90
CA LYS A 7 24.29 -1.54 -5.30
C LYS A 7 22.82 -1.18 -5.45
N ILE A 8 21.96 -1.66 -4.56
CA ILE A 8 20.58 -1.17 -4.43
C ILE A 8 20.67 0.03 -3.51
N SER A 9 20.60 1.27 -4.01
CA SER A 9 20.64 2.42 -3.11
C SER A 9 19.63 2.20 -1.97
N SER A 10 20.04 2.40 -0.71
CA SER A 10 19.16 2.22 0.46
C SER A 10 17.83 2.97 0.29
N TYR A 11 17.89 4.08 -0.45
CA TYR A 11 16.75 4.88 -0.87
C TYR A 11 15.80 4.10 -1.78
N ASN A 12 16.30 3.48 -2.85
CA ASN A 12 15.51 2.63 -3.75
C ASN A 12 14.90 1.42 -3.06
N LEU A 13 15.63 0.79 -2.13
CA LEU A 13 15.08 -0.30 -1.32
C LEU A 13 13.88 0.19 -0.51
N PHE A 14 14.04 1.30 0.20
CA PHE A 14 13.00 1.88 1.05
C PHE A 14 11.77 2.34 0.24
N ASN A 15 11.98 2.92 -0.94
CA ASN A 15 10.93 3.46 -1.82
C ASN A 15 9.90 2.41 -2.24
N TYR A 16 10.26 1.12 -2.29
CA TYR A 16 9.33 0.04 -2.58
C TYR A 16 8.98 -0.76 -1.33
N LEU A 17 9.93 -0.99 -0.43
CA LEU A 17 9.67 -1.79 0.76
C LEU A 17 8.66 -1.12 1.70
N LEU A 18 8.77 0.20 1.92
CA LEU A 18 7.85 0.92 2.81
C LEU A 18 6.40 0.87 2.30
N PRO A 19 6.08 1.25 1.04
CA PRO A 19 4.71 1.13 0.53
C PRO A 19 4.20 -0.32 0.55
N GLY A 20 5.06 -1.30 0.28
CA GLY A 20 4.68 -2.71 0.34
C GLY A 20 4.28 -3.18 1.74
N ILE A 21 5.07 -2.84 2.76
CA ILE A 21 4.75 -3.17 4.16
C ILE A 21 3.44 -2.50 4.58
N LEU A 22 3.29 -1.20 4.28
CA LEU A 22 2.07 -0.46 4.60
C LEU A 22 0.85 -1.08 3.90
N PHE A 23 0.98 -1.44 2.63
CA PHE A 23 -0.09 -2.10 1.89
C PHE A 23 -0.51 -3.41 2.54
N VAL A 24 0.45 -4.28 2.89
CA VAL A 24 0.15 -5.57 3.52
C VAL A 24 -0.49 -5.38 4.89
N TYR A 25 0.01 -4.46 5.69
CA TYR A 25 -0.55 -4.14 7.00
C TYR A 25 -2.00 -3.64 6.87
N PHE A 26 -2.24 -2.63 6.02
CA PHE A 26 -3.56 -2.06 5.83
C PHE A 26 -4.52 -3.02 5.14
N SER A 27 -4.05 -3.86 4.21
CA SER A 27 -4.89 -4.88 3.56
C SER A 27 -5.47 -5.83 4.60
N LYS A 28 -4.68 -6.25 5.59
CA LYS A 28 -5.19 -7.09 6.69
C LYS A 28 -6.23 -6.38 7.56
N GLN A 29 -6.14 -5.07 7.73
CA GLN A 29 -7.06 -4.32 8.60
C GLN A 29 -8.36 -3.93 7.91
N PHE A 30 -8.29 -3.60 6.61
CA PHE A 30 -9.43 -3.07 5.86
C PHE A 30 -10.07 -4.10 4.93
N THR A 31 -9.37 -5.19 4.61
CA THR A 31 -9.86 -6.24 3.71
C THR A 31 -9.72 -7.62 4.35
N ASP A 32 -10.35 -8.64 3.77
CA ASP A 32 -10.22 -10.04 4.22
C ASP A 32 -8.88 -10.69 3.79
N TYR A 33 -8.02 -9.97 3.05
CA TYR A 33 -6.76 -10.49 2.56
C TYR A 33 -5.62 -10.32 3.59
N ASN A 34 -4.99 -11.44 3.95
CA ASN A 34 -3.80 -11.44 4.80
C ASN A 34 -2.56 -11.86 4.00
N PHE A 35 -1.67 -10.90 3.74
CA PHE A 35 -0.40 -11.14 3.04
C PHE A 35 0.81 -11.22 3.99
N ILE A 36 0.60 -11.13 5.31
CA ILE A 36 1.68 -11.22 6.30
C ILE A 36 2.31 -12.61 6.24
N GLN A 37 3.64 -12.66 6.10
CA GLN A 37 4.41 -13.90 6.08
C GLN A 37 5.00 -14.20 7.46
N ASP A 38 5.06 -15.49 7.83
CA ASP A 38 5.66 -15.93 9.10
C ASP A 38 7.19 -15.79 9.12
N ASN A 39 7.82 -15.83 7.94
CA ASN A 39 9.27 -15.66 7.79
C ASN A 39 9.57 -14.22 7.33
N ASP A 40 10.18 -13.42 8.21
CA ASP A 40 10.51 -12.01 7.96
C ASP A 40 11.38 -11.80 6.72
N PHE A 41 12.30 -12.73 6.42
CA PHE A 41 13.16 -12.63 5.23
C PHE A 41 12.33 -12.78 3.95
N ILE A 42 11.50 -13.82 3.87
CA ILE A 42 10.61 -14.04 2.72
C ILE A 42 9.57 -12.91 2.62
N GLY A 43 9.05 -12.47 3.77
CA GLY A 43 8.15 -11.32 3.89
C GLY A 43 8.76 -10.06 3.30
N ALA A 44 10.01 -9.73 3.65
CA ALA A 44 10.68 -8.55 3.11
C ALA A 44 10.78 -8.57 1.56
N PHE A 45 11.08 -9.73 0.96
CA PHE A 45 11.08 -9.88 -0.50
C PHE A 45 9.68 -9.71 -1.09
N LEU A 46 8.67 -10.32 -0.48
CA LEU A 46 7.28 -10.21 -0.94
C LEU A 46 6.78 -8.77 -0.85
N TYR A 47 7.03 -8.09 0.27
CA TYR A 47 6.61 -6.71 0.49
C TYR A 47 7.30 -5.76 -0.48
N TYR A 48 8.61 -5.94 -0.70
CA TYR A 48 9.32 -5.20 -1.73
C TYR A 48 8.72 -5.41 -3.13
N PHE A 49 8.39 -6.67 -3.48
CA PHE A 49 7.74 -6.99 -4.75
C PHE A 49 6.36 -6.32 -4.90
N ILE A 50 5.52 -6.39 -3.86
CA ILE A 50 4.22 -5.71 -3.84
C ILE A 50 4.39 -4.20 -4.04
N GLY A 51 5.32 -3.57 -3.31
CA GLY A 51 5.59 -2.14 -3.46
C GLY A 51 6.08 -1.75 -4.85
N MET A 52 6.93 -2.59 -5.48
CA MET A 52 7.33 -2.40 -6.88
C MET A 52 6.12 -2.45 -7.83
N VAL A 53 5.22 -3.42 -7.64
CA VAL A 53 4.00 -3.56 -8.45
C VAL A 53 3.11 -2.32 -8.28
N ILE A 54 2.85 -1.89 -7.06
CA ILE A 54 2.07 -0.67 -6.77
C ILE A 54 2.70 0.55 -7.43
N SER A 55 4.03 0.67 -7.43
CA SER A 55 4.72 1.79 -8.09
C SER A 55 4.45 1.84 -9.59
N ARG A 56 4.39 0.66 -10.26
CA ARG A 56 4.01 0.57 -11.68
C ARG A 56 2.56 1.00 -11.91
N PHE A 57 1.64 0.61 -11.03
CA PHE A 57 0.27 1.12 -11.07
C PHE A 57 0.24 2.64 -10.90
N GLY A 58 1.03 3.21 -9.99
CA GLY A 58 1.17 4.66 -9.85
C GLY A 58 1.57 5.35 -11.14
N SER A 59 2.62 4.88 -11.82
CA SER A 59 3.04 5.47 -13.11
C SER A 59 2.00 5.28 -14.22
N LEU A 60 1.28 4.16 -14.23
CA LEU A 60 0.34 3.85 -15.31
C LEU A 60 -1.03 4.54 -15.15
N PHE A 61 -1.46 4.80 -13.91
CA PHE A 61 -2.80 5.34 -13.64
C PHE A 61 -2.76 6.74 -13.03
N ILE A 62 -1.89 7.00 -12.06
CA ILE A 62 -1.85 8.29 -11.35
C ILE A 62 -1.23 9.38 -12.23
N ASP A 63 -0.10 9.10 -12.90
CA ASP A 63 0.55 10.08 -13.79
C ASP A 63 -0.35 10.59 -14.93
N PRO A 64 -0.99 9.74 -15.75
CA PRO A 64 -1.85 10.23 -16.82
C PRO A 64 -3.10 10.93 -16.28
N THR A 65 -3.62 10.52 -15.13
CA THR A 65 -4.79 11.16 -14.51
C THR A 65 -4.44 12.57 -14.02
N LEU A 66 -3.32 12.75 -13.33
CA LEU A 66 -2.84 14.07 -12.91
C LEU A 66 -2.54 15.00 -14.09
N LYS A 67 -2.00 14.46 -15.20
CA LYS A 67 -1.81 15.22 -16.45
C LYS A 67 -3.14 15.67 -17.04
N LYS A 68 -4.16 14.81 -17.06
CA LYS A 68 -5.50 15.16 -17.58
C LYS A 68 -6.19 16.25 -16.76
N ILE A 69 -6.03 16.22 -15.44
CA ILE A 69 -6.63 17.21 -14.53
C ILE A 69 -5.87 18.54 -14.56
N SER A 70 -4.78 18.66 -15.33
CA SER A 70 -3.92 19.87 -15.43
C SER A 70 -3.31 20.31 -14.10
N PHE A 71 -3.39 19.48 -13.06
CA PHE A 71 -2.90 19.80 -11.72
C PHE A 71 -1.35 19.84 -11.66
N LEU A 72 -0.69 19.10 -12.55
CA LEU A 72 0.77 19.04 -12.64
C LEU A 72 1.25 19.36 -14.06
N LYS A 73 2.15 20.34 -14.18
CA LYS A 73 2.95 20.56 -15.39
C LYS A 73 4.20 19.71 -15.31
N PHE A 74 4.26 18.66 -16.12
CA PHE A 74 5.49 17.88 -16.27
C PHE A 74 6.52 18.67 -17.06
N SER A 75 7.74 18.76 -16.53
CA SER A 75 8.89 19.31 -17.24
C SER A 75 9.39 18.33 -18.30
N ASP A 76 9.95 18.86 -19.39
CA ASP A 76 10.64 18.05 -20.38
C ASP A 76 11.84 17.34 -19.75
N TYR A 77 12.13 16.13 -20.22
CA TYR A 77 13.25 15.32 -19.73
C TYR A 77 14.60 16.00 -19.97
N LYS A 78 14.78 16.74 -21.08
CA LYS A 78 16.01 17.48 -21.35
C LYS A 78 16.26 18.56 -20.29
N SER A 79 15.21 19.27 -19.88
CA SER A 79 15.29 20.26 -18.82
C SER A 79 15.64 19.62 -17.48
N PHE A 80 15.08 18.44 -17.18
CA PHE A 80 15.48 17.66 -16.00
C PHE A 80 16.97 17.31 -16.03
N VAL A 81 17.48 16.71 -17.12
CA VAL A 81 18.89 16.33 -17.22
C VAL A 81 19.83 17.53 -17.08
N SER A 82 19.48 18.68 -17.70
CA SER A 82 20.27 19.90 -17.56
C SER A 82 20.23 20.48 -16.14
N ALA A 83 19.11 20.32 -15.42
CA ALA A 83 18.96 20.82 -14.06
C ALA A 83 19.65 19.90 -13.05
N SER A 84 19.51 18.58 -13.16
CA SER A 84 20.18 17.61 -12.28
C SER A 84 21.70 17.69 -12.35
N LYS A 85 22.27 18.07 -13.50
CA LYS A 85 23.71 18.36 -13.63
C LYS A 85 24.18 19.60 -12.86
N LYS A 86 23.26 20.50 -12.49
CA LYS A 86 23.55 21.74 -11.76
C LYS A 86 23.26 21.62 -10.26
N ASP A 87 22.30 20.78 -9.88
CA ASP A 87 21.92 20.55 -8.49
C ASP A 87 21.48 19.08 -8.28
N ASP A 88 22.30 18.33 -7.55
CA ASP A 88 22.06 16.91 -7.23
C ASP A 88 20.78 16.70 -6.41
N LYS A 89 20.25 17.73 -5.72
CA LYS A 89 18.98 17.62 -4.99
C LYS A 89 17.79 17.41 -5.91
N ILE A 90 17.88 17.79 -7.18
CA ILE A 90 16.79 17.62 -8.15
C ILE A 90 16.53 16.14 -8.42
N GLU A 91 17.58 15.33 -8.48
CA GLU A 91 17.45 13.87 -8.61
C GLU A 91 16.78 13.28 -7.36
N LEU A 92 17.26 13.66 -6.17
CA LEU A 92 16.65 13.26 -4.90
C LEU A 92 15.15 13.63 -4.84
N PHE A 93 14.79 14.87 -5.16
CA PHE A 93 13.37 15.30 -5.13
C PHE A 93 12.51 14.57 -6.16
N SER A 94 13.08 14.22 -7.32
CA SER A 94 12.40 13.39 -8.31
C SER A 94 12.15 11.98 -7.80
N GLU A 95 13.11 11.38 -7.08
CA GLU A 95 12.92 10.09 -6.41
C GLU A 95 11.86 10.17 -5.29
N VAL A 96 11.94 11.19 -4.42
CA VAL A 96 10.93 11.46 -3.38
C VAL A 96 9.52 11.56 -3.98
N ASN A 97 9.38 12.26 -5.11
CA ASN A 97 8.10 12.42 -5.80
C ASN A 97 7.55 11.08 -6.32
N ASN A 98 8.41 10.19 -6.84
CA ASN A 98 8.01 8.84 -7.23
C ASN A 98 7.49 8.02 -6.04
N THR A 99 8.08 8.19 -4.86
CA THR A 99 7.62 7.55 -3.62
C THR A 99 6.25 8.07 -3.20
N TYR A 100 6.03 9.38 -3.22
CA TYR A 100 4.70 9.96 -2.96
C TYR A 100 3.65 9.41 -3.93
N ARG A 101 3.95 9.36 -5.24
CA ARG A 101 3.04 8.75 -6.23
C ARG A 101 2.71 7.31 -5.89
N THR A 102 3.70 6.52 -5.48
CA THR A 102 3.54 5.10 -5.13
C THR A 102 2.65 4.95 -3.89
N ILE A 103 2.84 5.79 -2.87
CA ILE A 103 1.98 5.83 -1.68
C ILE A 103 0.54 6.23 -2.05
N THR A 104 0.35 7.23 -2.91
CA THR A 104 -1.00 7.59 -3.39
C THR A 104 -1.66 6.43 -4.14
N ALA A 105 -0.91 5.76 -5.02
CA ALA A 105 -1.41 4.59 -5.74
C ALA A 105 -1.78 3.44 -4.79
N MET A 106 -0.99 3.22 -3.74
CA MET A 106 -1.29 2.24 -2.69
C MET A 106 -2.67 2.50 -2.08
N PHE A 107 -2.96 3.74 -1.68
CA PHE A 107 -4.26 4.08 -1.09
C PHE A 107 -5.41 3.93 -2.09
N VAL A 108 -5.21 4.31 -3.36
CA VAL A 108 -6.22 4.13 -4.41
C VAL A 108 -6.52 2.66 -4.66
N ILE A 109 -5.51 1.79 -4.65
CA ILE A 109 -5.68 0.34 -4.82
C ILE A 109 -6.34 -0.29 -3.60
N LEU A 110 -6.06 0.22 -2.40
CA LEU A 110 -6.58 -0.33 -1.15
C LEU A 110 -8.04 0.09 -0.90
N PHE A 111 -8.42 1.29 -1.33
CA PHE A 111 -9.79 1.80 -1.23
C PHE A 111 -10.38 2.08 -2.63
N PRO A 112 -10.58 1.07 -3.47
CA PRO A 112 -11.38 1.27 -4.66
C PRO A 112 -12.79 1.65 -4.18
N ASP A 113 -13.40 2.69 -4.76
CA ASP A 113 -14.68 3.32 -4.36
C ASP A 113 -15.82 2.33 -3.99
N SER A 114 -15.72 1.06 -4.39
CA SER A 114 -16.60 -0.04 -4.00
C SER A 114 -16.59 -0.43 -2.51
N ASP A 115 -15.56 -0.12 -1.73
CA ASP A 115 -15.43 -0.61 -0.33
C ASP A 115 -15.87 0.42 0.74
N ILE A 116 -16.15 1.67 0.34
CA ILE A 116 -16.71 2.71 1.23
C ILE A 116 -18.11 2.31 1.77
N ARG A 117 -18.76 1.30 1.19
CA ARG A 117 -20.02 0.74 1.70
C ARG A 117 -19.88 -0.23 2.87
N LYS A 118 -18.65 -0.60 3.29
CA LYS A 118 -18.44 -1.49 4.44
C LYS A 118 -17.90 -0.77 5.68
N THR A 119 -17.50 0.49 5.58
CA THR A 119 -17.26 1.33 6.74
C THR A 119 -18.59 1.78 7.35
N ASP A 120 -19.31 0.83 7.95
CA ASP A 120 -20.12 1.14 9.13
C ASP A 120 -19.13 1.60 10.20
N ILE A 121 -19.01 2.92 10.27
CA ILE A 121 -18.28 3.69 11.25
C ILE A 121 -18.86 3.32 12.63
N PHE A 122 -18.21 2.36 13.29
CA PHE A 122 -18.47 1.82 14.64
C PHE A 122 -19.83 1.11 14.87
N PRO A 123 -19.84 -0.23 15.07
CA PRO A 123 -20.68 -0.84 16.09
C PRO A 123 -19.83 -0.89 17.37
N GLY A 124 -20.12 -0.11 18.41
CA GLY A 124 -21.34 -0.34 19.18
C GLY A 124 -21.21 -1.68 19.89
N GLN A 125 -20.72 -1.65 21.13
CA GLN A 125 -20.72 -2.80 22.05
C GLN A 125 -22.04 -3.58 21.97
N SER A 126 -22.01 -4.80 21.46
CA SER A 126 -23.02 -5.85 21.70
C SER A 126 -22.50 -7.12 21.01
N GLY A 127 -22.42 -8.30 21.61
CA GLY A 127 -22.72 -8.81 22.93
C GLY A 127 -22.27 -10.28 22.93
N LEU A 128 -21.82 -10.73 24.10
CA LEU A 128 -21.80 -12.08 24.69
C LEU A 128 -21.86 -13.35 23.80
N PRO A 129 -21.17 -14.44 24.22
CA PRO A 129 -20.99 -15.65 23.42
C PRO A 129 -22.31 -16.39 23.15
N ARG A 130 -22.45 -16.81 21.89
CA ARG A 130 -23.58 -17.58 21.35
C ARG A 130 -23.60 -19.00 21.93
N TRP A 131 -24.25 -19.18 23.09
CA TRP A 131 -24.70 -20.49 23.55
C TRP A 131 -26.01 -20.86 22.83
N ARG A 132 -25.93 -21.82 21.91
CA ARG A 132 -27.11 -22.56 21.44
C ARG A 132 -26.69 -23.94 20.93
N HIS A 133 -26.47 -24.87 21.85
CA HIS A 133 -26.78 -26.28 21.62
C HIS A 133 -28.07 -26.57 22.38
N LEU A 134 -29.16 -26.74 21.62
CA LEU A 134 -30.50 -27.06 22.09
C LEU A 134 -30.85 -28.38 21.41
N SER A 135 -30.61 -29.46 22.14
CA SER A 135 -31.10 -30.83 21.97
C SER A 135 -30.74 -31.50 23.30
N ASP A 136 -31.60 -32.12 24.09
CA ASP A 136 -32.91 -32.70 23.90
C ASP A 136 -33.55 -32.88 25.29
N HIS A 137 -34.84 -33.23 25.30
CA HIS A 137 -35.58 -33.87 26.40
C HIS A 137 -36.40 -32.98 27.35
N ALA A 138 -37.70 -32.94 27.01
CA ALA A 138 -38.82 -33.29 27.90
C ALA A 138 -39.05 -32.42 29.15
N CYS A 139 -39.99 -31.48 29.00
CA CYS A 139 -40.99 -31.26 30.04
C CYS A 139 -42.18 -32.18 29.73
N PRO A 140 -42.63 -33.01 30.69
CA PRO A 140 -44.03 -32.87 31.06
C PRO A 140 -44.23 -32.92 32.58
N ILE A 141 -44.97 -31.92 33.06
CA ILE A 141 -45.94 -32.02 34.17
C ILE A 141 -45.44 -32.75 35.42
N CYS A 142 -44.94 -31.97 36.38
CA CYS A 142 -45.23 -32.01 37.83
C CYS A 142 -44.42 -30.89 38.51
#